data_AF-A0A9Q1BZB3-F1
#
_entry.id   AF-A0A9Q1BZB3-F1
#
_cell.length_a   1.000
_cell.length_b   1.000
_cell.length_c   1.000
_cell.angle_alpha   90.00
_cell.angle_beta   90.00
_cell.angle_gamma   90.00
#
_symmetry.space_group_name_H-M   'P 1'
#
loop_
_entity.id
_entity.type
_entity.pdbx_description
1 polymer ?
#
loop_
_entity_poly.entity_id
_entity_poly.type
_entity_poly.pdbx_seq_one_letter_code
_entity_poly.pdbx_strand_id
1 'polypeptide(L)'
;MALSKINKQQEETWTGLHRRLTSIDFDLGSVFCGQVASFIENSAKAISSCTGYALSCLLTTCGFISARKTLIKMPNGHTQNSNIFQLVVGPPSTGKSQALKKFALDPVKTLAEDLDIPDPIIHKSTLSGLTRKLSENKEGFFVSAEIFDSLSRLFKPDNDTNDSALLCELFSGEQVSFNYATKSTTNISSTIPFSILGCIQMFPMAKLFVLLNQGQGLLDRFLLNVPLCLRPTPQESHNAKQFLERLANCPDFDTIMSAINTILDSVNTFSFSEDAALFLEEMETEFITEMNEAIKNGTLPPKSKRVDMIARVALCIHIFSSVTMQMLDSATSIVAPDSKISMASLQGAVYYINHCETQKEIFSQFISEIASTVLEEVRPQPQTSEVKAAVSLFPGRAVTLRAFKSSGPRPMRKISDPEFAAAIKDLDHIGKTVRVKIPRSKPVVAFLKKPPTDVREWGLLDADAYTTQFNRPTHSRVSGNIKKAIIECENLPQDYFNVEENL
;
A
#
# COMPACT_ATOMS: atom_id res chain seq x y z
N MET A 1 7.87 17.18 -4.99
CA MET A 1 8.34 18.12 -3.94
C MET A 1 9.00 17.40 -2.74
N ALA A 2 8.46 16.28 -2.23
CA ALA A 2 9.10 15.47 -1.18
C ALA A 2 10.53 14.99 -1.51
N LEU A 3 10.77 14.48 -2.73
CA LEU A 3 12.11 14.06 -3.18
C LEU A 3 13.17 15.18 -3.10
N SER A 4 12.78 16.43 -3.32
CA SER A 4 13.69 17.58 -3.21
C SER A 4 14.13 17.83 -1.76
N LYS A 5 13.23 17.64 -0.79
CA LYS A 5 13.55 17.78 0.64
C LYS A 5 14.40 16.62 1.16
N ILE A 6 14.14 15.41 0.69
CA ILE A 6 14.99 14.23 0.94
C ILE A 6 16.43 14.49 0.46
N ASN A 7 16.60 15.03 -0.75
CA ASN A 7 17.93 15.35 -1.28
C ASN A 7 18.71 16.41 -0.49
N LYS A 8 18.04 17.20 0.36
CA LYS A 8 18.66 18.27 1.16
C LYS A 8 19.00 17.82 2.59
N GLN A 9 18.65 16.60 2.97
CA GLN A 9 18.98 16.07 4.29
C GLN A 9 20.47 15.73 4.40
N GLN A 10 21.02 15.90 5.60
CA GLN A 10 22.40 15.53 5.92
C GLN A 10 22.54 14.01 6.11
N GLU A 11 23.78 13.51 6.12
CA GLU A 11 24.05 12.08 6.27
C GLU A 11 23.69 11.55 7.67
N GLU A 12 23.87 12.40 8.69
CA GLU A 12 23.52 12.13 10.09
C GLU A 12 22.02 11.85 10.25
N THR A 13 21.17 12.51 9.46
CA THR A 13 19.72 12.27 9.42
C THR A 13 19.41 10.80 9.09
N TRP A 14 20.10 10.24 8.09
CA TRP A 14 19.90 8.86 7.66
C TRP A 14 20.52 7.86 8.64
N THR A 15 21.64 8.22 9.26
CA THR A 15 22.27 7.41 10.31
C THR A 15 21.38 7.33 11.55
N GLY A 16 20.74 8.43 11.94
CA GLY A 16 19.77 8.48 13.02
C GLY A 16 18.55 7.60 12.77
N LEU A 17 17.98 7.66 11.55
CA LEU A 17 16.88 6.79 11.14
C LEU A 17 17.31 5.31 11.17
N HIS A 18 18.48 4.98 10.62
CA HIS A 18 19.01 3.63 10.65
C HIS A 18 19.11 3.10 12.08
N ARG A 19 19.69 3.88 13.00
CA ARG A 19 19.79 3.50 14.41
C ARG A 19 18.43 3.20 15.04
N ARG A 20 17.43 4.07 14.81
CA ARG A 20 16.06 3.90 15.32
C ARG A 20 15.39 2.64 14.78
N LEU A 21 15.64 2.28 13.52
CA LEU A 21 15.07 1.07 12.91
C LEU A 21 15.77 -0.21 13.40
N THR A 22 17.08 -0.17 13.59
CA THR A 22 17.87 -1.32 14.07
C THR A 22 17.81 -1.56 15.57
N SER A 23 17.27 -0.62 16.35
CA SER A 23 17.07 -0.80 17.80
C SER A 23 15.85 -1.65 18.14
N ILE A 24 15.06 -2.04 17.14
CA ILE A 24 13.94 -2.95 17.32
C ILE A 24 14.52 -4.36 17.37
N ASP A 25 14.35 -5.02 18.50
CA ASP A 25 14.86 -6.38 18.68
C ASP A 25 14.19 -7.35 17.69
N PHE A 26 14.99 -8.28 17.19
CA PHE A 26 14.55 -9.33 16.29
C PHE A 26 15.25 -10.64 16.66
N ASP A 27 14.46 -11.68 16.90
CA ASP A 27 14.93 -13.02 17.23
C ASP A 27 14.60 -13.99 16.09
N LEU A 28 15.63 -14.62 15.52
CA LEU A 28 15.46 -15.63 14.49
C LEU A 28 14.81 -16.90 15.03
N GLY A 29 15.01 -17.22 16.32
CA GLY A 29 14.41 -18.38 16.98
C GLY A 29 12.89 -18.31 17.08
N SER A 30 12.33 -17.10 16.98
CA SER A 30 10.89 -16.87 16.88
C SER A 30 10.32 -17.15 15.49
N VAL A 31 11.17 -17.28 14.46
CA VAL A 31 10.78 -17.60 13.07
C VAL A 31 11.05 -19.06 12.72
N PHE A 32 12.19 -19.59 13.15
CA PHE A 32 12.64 -20.95 12.84
C PHE A 32 12.95 -21.73 14.12
N CYS A 33 12.80 -23.05 14.08
CA CYS A 33 13.25 -23.90 15.19
C CYS A 33 14.77 -23.73 15.43
N GLY A 34 15.23 -24.01 16.66
CA GLY A 34 16.58 -23.67 17.10
C GLY A 34 17.71 -24.23 16.23
N GLN A 35 17.55 -25.43 15.64
CA GLN A 35 18.54 -26.05 14.77
C GLN A 35 18.65 -25.32 13.42
N VAL A 36 17.51 -25.04 12.78
CA VAL A 36 17.46 -24.29 11.50
C VAL A 36 17.91 -22.85 11.72
N ALA A 37 17.47 -22.20 12.80
CA ALA A 37 17.90 -20.86 13.17
C ALA A 37 19.43 -20.80 13.34
N SER A 38 20.00 -21.71 14.13
CA SER A 38 21.45 -21.80 14.35
C SER A 38 22.21 -22.05 13.06
N PHE A 39 21.70 -22.91 12.17
CA PHE A 39 22.30 -23.17 10.87
C PHE A 39 22.34 -21.92 9.99
N ILE A 40 21.24 -21.15 9.92
CA ILE A 40 21.16 -19.90 9.15
C ILE A 40 22.12 -18.86 9.72
N GLU A 41 22.13 -18.67 11.04
CA GLU A 41 23.01 -17.69 11.69
C GLU A 41 24.49 -17.97 11.43
N ASN A 42 24.91 -19.22 11.64
CA ASN A 42 26.30 -19.59 11.40
C ASN A 42 26.63 -19.53 9.91
N SER A 43 25.69 -19.87 9.03
CA SER A 43 25.85 -19.72 7.58
C SER A 43 26.07 -18.27 7.14
N ALA A 44 25.37 -17.32 7.76
CA ALA A 44 25.54 -15.89 7.51
C ALA A 44 26.87 -15.36 8.07
N LYS A 45 27.20 -15.74 9.32
CA LYS A 45 28.45 -15.34 9.98
C LYS A 45 29.68 -15.87 9.24
N ALA A 46 29.63 -17.11 8.74
CA ALA A 46 30.73 -17.74 8.00
C ALA A 46 31.12 -16.99 6.71
N ILE A 47 30.17 -16.27 6.10
CA ILE A 47 30.41 -15.40 4.94
C ILE A 47 30.49 -13.92 5.32
N SER A 48 30.83 -13.58 6.57
CA SER A 48 30.98 -12.17 6.99
C SER A 48 29.74 -11.30 6.74
N SER A 49 28.53 -11.88 6.80
CA SER A 49 27.26 -11.20 6.64
C SER A 49 26.40 -11.30 7.91
N CYS A 50 25.19 -10.74 7.90
CA CYS A 50 24.27 -10.78 9.04
C CYS A 50 23.04 -11.64 8.77
N THR A 51 22.41 -12.10 9.85
CA THR A 51 21.23 -12.97 9.83
C THR A 51 20.05 -12.33 9.11
N GLY A 52 19.84 -11.02 9.25
CA GLY A 52 18.72 -10.35 8.59
C GLY A 52 18.84 -10.30 7.06
N TYR A 53 20.05 -10.19 6.51
CA TYR A 53 20.26 -10.36 5.08
C TYR A 53 19.98 -11.79 4.64
N ALA A 54 20.48 -12.78 5.38
CA ALA A 54 20.25 -14.19 5.08
C ALA A 54 18.75 -14.53 5.08
N LEU A 55 18.03 -14.20 6.16
CA LEU A 55 16.60 -14.45 6.29
C LEU A 55 15.79 -13.89 5.12
N SER A 56 16.02 -12.62 4.78
CA SER A 56 15.31 -11.95 3.69
C SER A 56 15.58 -12.61 2.34
N CYS A 57 16.84 -12.97 2.08
CA CYS A 57 17.20 -13.68 0.84
C CYS A 57 16.55 -15.06 0.79
N LEU A 58 16.62 -15.82 1.88
CA LEU A 58 16.09 -17.18 1.93
C LEU A 58 14.57 -17.22 1.74
N LEU A 59 13.82 -16.36 2.44
CA LEU A 59 12.37 -16.31 2.31
C LEU A 59 11.96 -15.91 0.88
N THR A 60 12.60 -14.91 0.30
CA THR A 60 12.26 -14.46 -1.06
C THR A 60 12.62 -15.50 -2.11
N THR A 61 13.79 -16.14 -1.99
CA THR A 61 14.22 -17.22 -2.90
C THR A 61 13.30 -18.44 -2.79
N CYS A 62 12.96 -18.84 -1.56
CA CYS A 62 12.02 -19.93 -1.32
C CYS A 62 10.63 -19.60 -1.88
N GLY A 63 10.18 -18.35 -1.73
CA GLY A 63 8.94 -17.85 -2.32
C GLY A 63 8.96 -17.97 -3.84
N PHE A 64 10.03 -17.50 -4.48
CA PHE A 64 10.20 -17.62 -5.94
C PHE A 64 10.17 -19.08 -6.41
N ILE A 65 10.90 -19.98 -5.76
CA ILE A 65 11.00 -21.39 -6.17
C ILE A 65 9.67 -22.11 -5.94
N SER A 66 9.06 -21.92 -4.77
CA SER A 66 7.75 -22.53 -4.49
C SER A 66 6.67 -22.05 -5.45
N ALA A 67 6.75 -20.79 -5.87
CA ALA A 67 5.78 -20.19 -6.78
C ALA A 67 5.71 -20.83 -8.17
N ARG A 68 6.74 -21.60 -8.54
CA ARG A 68 6.84 -22.33 -9.82
C ARG A 68 5.95 -23.57 -9.87
N LYS A 69 5.61 -24.13 -8.72
CA LYS A 69 5.02 -25.47 -8.61
C LYS A 69 3.75 -25.51 -7.78
N THR A 70 3.63 -24.63 -6.79
CA THR A 70 2.53 -24.68 -5.84
C THR A 70 1.82 -23.35 -5.66
N LEU A 71 0.56 -23.43 -5.24
CA LEU A 71 -0.26 -22.31 -4.79
C LEU A 71 -0.59 -22.43 -3.31
N ILE A 72 -1.03 -21.33 -2.72
CA ILE A 72 -1.55 -21.24 -1.35
C ILE A 72 -3.06 -21.09 -1.44
N LYS A 73 -3.80 -22.02 -0.84
CA LYS A 73 -5.25 -21.93 -0.66
C LYS A 73 -5.55 -21.22 0.66
N MET A 74 -6.13 -20.03 0.55
CA MET A 74 -6.56 -19.21 1.68
C MET A 74 -7.84 -19.78 2.32
N PRO A 75 -8.14 -19.45 3.60
CA PRO A 75 -9.35 -19.92 4.28
C PRO A 75 -10.65 -19.55 3.53
N ASN A 76 -10.70 -18.35 2.96
CA ASN A 76 -11.81 -17.86 2.14
C ASN A 76 -11.95 -18.55 0.76
N GLY A 77 -11.12 -19.55 0.45
CA GLY A 77 -11.19 -20.38 -0.75
C GLY A 77 -10.43 -19.84 -1.97
N HIS A 78 -9.97 -18.59 -1.94
CA HIS A 78 -9.11 -18.03 -2.99
C HIS A 78 -7.71 -18.64 -2.94
N THR A 79 -7.06 -18.73 -4.12
CA THR A 79 -5.68 -19.22 -4.25
C THR A 79 -4.75 -18.10 -4.66
N GLN A 80 -3.59 -18.00 -4.01
CA GLN A 80 -2.52 -17.07 -4.41
C GLN A 80 -1.18 -17.77 -4.57
N ASN A 81 -0.28 -17.09 -5.27
CA ASN A 81 1.10 -17.53 -5.41
C ASN A 81 1.98 -17.06 -4.22
N SER A 82 3.13 -17.68 -3.99
CA SER A 82 4.09 -17.38 -2.92
C SER A 82 5.11 -16.29 -3.28
N ASN A 83 4.82 -15.49 -4.30
CA ASN A 83 5.63 -14.35 -4.76
C ASN A 83 5.90 -13.35 -3.63
N ILE A 84 7.16 -13.03 -3.36
CA ILE A 84 7.56 -12.06 -2.32
C ILE A 84 8.32 -10.90 -2.95
N PHE A 85 7.93 -9.67 -2.59
CA PHE A 85 8.69 -8.47 -2.90
C PHE A 85 9.35 -7.97 -1.62
N GLN A 86 10.66 -7.84 -1.63
CA GLN A 86 11.43 -7.57 -0.44
C GLN A 86 12.59 -6.60 -0.70
N LEU A 87 12.69 -5.60 0.17
CA LEU A 87 13.76 -4.61 0.22
C LEU A 87 14.50 -4.75 1.55
N VAL A 88 15.82 -4.91 1.46
CA VAL A 88 16.69 -5.05 2.64
C VAL A 88 17.65 -3.88 2.68
N VAL A 89 17.58 -3.12 3.75
CA VAL A 89 18.33 -1.87 3.90
C VAL A 89 19.58 -2.12 4.73
N GLY A 90 20.72 -1.62 4.27
CA GLY A 90 21.82 -1.39 5.20
C GLY A 90 23.09 -0.79 4.60
N PRO A 91 24.06 -0.48 5.47
CA PRO A 91 25.24 0.31 5.11
C PRO A 91 26.14 -0.40 4.09
N PRO A 92 27.01 0.32 3.36
CA PRO A 92 28.03 -0.32 2.55
C PRO A 92 28.93 -1.24 3.42
N SER A 93 29.54 -2.24 2.78
CA SER A 93 30.52 -3.13 3.42
C SER A 93 30.02 -4.02 4.58
N THR A 94 28.70 -4.24 4.69
CA THR A 94 28.08 -5.12 5.71
C THR A 94 27.76 -6.54 5.22
N GLY A 95 28.29 -6.95 4.07
CA GLY A 95 28.07 -8.31 3.53
C GLY A 95 26.78 -8.51 2.72
N LYS A 96 26.13 -7.43 2.25
CA LYS A 96 24.93 -7.47 1.38
C LYS A 96 25.12 -8.36 0.15
N SER A 97 26.13 -8.06 -0.66
CA SER A 97 26.40 -8.78 -1.90
C SER A 97 26.76 -10.25 -1.67
N GLN A 98 27.42 -10.55 -0.54
CA GLN A 98 27.80 -11.92 -0.17
C GLN A 98 26.57 -12.73 0.23
N ALA A 99 25.63 -12.14 0.99
CA ALA A 99 24.36 -12.77 1.31
C ALA A 99 23.48 -12.99 0.07
N LEU A 100 23.30 -11.96 -0.76
CA LEU A 100 22.55 -12.09 -2.01
C LEU A 100 23.13 -13.19 -2.92
N LYS A 101 24.45 -13.26 -3.01
CA LYS A 101 25.12 -14.29 -3.79
C LYS A 101 24.79 -15.69 -3.23
N LYS A 102 25.12 -15.94 -1.96
CA LYS A 102 24.99 -17.27 -1.33
C LYS A 102 23.55 -17.77 -1.16
N PHE A 103 22.60 -16.88 -0.85
CA PHE A 103 21.25 -17.29 -0.43
C PHE A 103 20.17 -17.02 -1.50
N ALA A 104 20.53 -16.41 -2.63
CA ALA A 104 19.57 -16.10 -3.69
C ALA A 104 20.11 -16.33 -5.10
N LEU A 105 21.23 -15.68 -5.48
CA LEU A 105 21.73 -15.77 -6.85
C LEU A 105 22.30 -17.14 -7.19
N ASP A 106 23.21 -17.66 -6.36
CA ASP A 106 23.84 -18.97 -6.62
C ASP A 106 22.77 -20.08 -6.62
N PRO A 107 21.87 -20.22 -5.61
CA PRO A 107 20.85 -21.26 -5.63
C PRO A 107 19.91 -21.22 -6.85
N VAL A 108 19.51 -20.02 -7.29
CA VAL A 108 18.60 -19.89 -8.45
C VAL A 108 19.32 -20.15 -9.76
N LYS A 109 20.61 -19.80 -9.88
CA LYS A 109 21.41 -20.12 -11.06
C LYS A 109 21.68 -21.61 -11.16
N THR A 110 22.14 -22.22 -10.08
CA THR A 110 22.39 -23.66 -10.01
C THR A 110 21.11 -24.42 -10.39
N LEU A 111 19.97 -24.02 -9.83
CA LEU A 111 18.68 -24.62 -10.20
C LEU A 111 18.30 -24.42 -11.68
N ALA A 112 18.59 -23.26 -12.25
CA ALA A 112 18.29 -23.00 -13.67
C ALA A 112 19.18 -23.83 -14.60
N GLU A 113 20.45 -24.01 -14.24
CA GLU A 113 21.40 -24.88 -14.94
C GLU A 113 20.99 -26.35 -14.83
N ASP A 114 20.62 -26.82 -13.63
CA ASP A 114 20.18 -28.19 -13.38
C ASP A 114 18.91 -28.56 -14.18
N LEU A 115 18.02 -27.60 -14.40
CA LEU A 115 16.76 -27.80 -15.12
C LEU A 115 16.84 -27.49 -16.62
N ASP A 116 18.00 -27.03 -17.12
CA ASP A 116 18.19 -26.57 -18.51
C ASP A 116 17.14 -25.53 -18.96
N ILE A 117 16.89 -24.53 -18.12
CA ILE A 117 15.91 -23.47 -18.37
C ILE A 117 16.57 -22.10 -18.58
N PRO A 118 15.89 -21.15 -19.25
CA PRO A 118 16.41 -19.80 -19.41
C PRO A 118 16.65 -19.11 -18.06
N ASP A 119 17.75 -18.36 -17.94
CA ASP A 119 18.10 -17.65 -16.70
C ASP A 119 16.95 -16.74 -16.21
N PRO A 120 16.31 -17.08 -15.07
CA PRO A 120 15.18 -16.32 -14.55
C PRO A 120 15.61 -14.99 -13.94
N ILE A 121 16.92 -14.77 -13.70
CA ILE A 121 17.40 -13.61 -12.95
C ILE A 121 17.31 -12.33 -13.77
N ILE A 122 16.82 -11.27 -13.12
CA ILE A 122 16.66 -9.94 -13.70
C ILE A 122 17.43 -8.94 -12.83
N HIS A 123 18.57 -8.45 -13.34
CA HIS A 123 19.38 -7.46 -12.61
C HIS A 123 18.94 -6.02 -12.88
N LYS A 124 18.66 -5.72 -14.16
CA LYS A 124 18.25 -4.40 -14.65
C LYS A 124 17.33 -4.60 -15.84
N SER A 125 16.19 -3.91 -15.85
CA SER A 125 15.26 -3.93 -16.97
C SER A 125 14.49 -2.62 -17.07
N THR A 126 14.06 -2.26 -18.27
CA THR A 126 12.95 -1.30 -18.46
C THR A 126 11.62 -2.05 -18.28
N LEU A 127 10.51 -1.32 -18.16
CA LEU A 127 9.19 -1.97 -18.12
C LEU A 127 8.97 -2.87 -19.34
N SER A 128 9.23 -2.35 -20.55
CA SER A 128 9.10 -3.12 -21.79
C SER A 128 10.03 -4.33 -21.87
N GLY A 129 11.24 -4.24 -21.29
CA GLY A 129 12.15 -5.36 -21.19
C GLY A 129 11.65 -6.41 -20.19
N LEU A 130 11.05 -5.96 -19.08
CA LEU A 130 10.50 -6.81 -18.04
C LEU A 130 9.28 -7.56 -18.55
N THR A 131 8.33 -6.87 -19.17
CA THR A 131 7.12 -7.49 -19.74
C THR A 131 7.46 -8.52 -20.81
N ARG A 132 8.41 -8.20 -21.70
CA ARG A 132 8.92 -9.15 -22.70
C ARG A 132 9.54 -10.38 -22.03
N LYS A 133 10.47 -10.21 -21.10
CA LYS A 133 11.16 -11.32 -20.44
C LYS A 133 10.18 -12.22 -19.67
N LEU A 134 9.19 -11.63 -18.96
CA LEU A 134 8.15 -12.41 -18.28
C LEU A 134 7.22 -13.13 -19.25
N SER A 135 6.91 -12.52 -20.40
CA SER A 135 6.07 -13.16 -21.42
C SER A 135 6.75 -14.33 -22.12
N GLU A 136 8.08 -14.27 -22.29
CA GLU A 136 8.91 -15.29 -22.95
C GLU A 136 9.28 -16.42 -21.97
N ASN A 137 9.86 -16.07 -20.81
CA ASN A 137 10.37 -17.03 -19.85
C ASN A 137 9.29 -17.64 -18.94
N LYS A 138 8.12 -17.01 -18.86
CA LYS A 138 7.02 -17.40 -17.93
C LYS A 138 7.39 -17.38 -16.45
N GLU A 139 8.54 -16.80 -16.10
CA GLU A 139 9.00 -16.56 -14.72
C GLU A 139 10.02 -15.42 -14.70
N GLY A 140 10.26 -14.85 -13.51
CA GLY A 140 11.34 -13.89 -13.33
C GLY A 140 11.70 -13.63 -11.86
N PHE A 141 12.98 -13.55 -11.57
CA PHE A 141 13.48 -13.22 -10.24
C PHE A 141 14.31 -11.95 -10.28
N PHE A 142 13.74 -10.84 -9.82
CA PHE A 142 14.41 -9.54 -9.86
C PHE A 142 15.35 -9.39 -8.67
N VAL A 143 16.66 -9.47 -8.89
CA VAL A 143 17.65 -9.45 -7.81
C VAL A 143 18.73 -8.42 -8.06
N SER A 144 18.93 -7.50 -7.11
CA SER A 144 19.99 -6.50 -7.18
C SER A 144 20.58 -6.17 -5.81
N ALA A 145 21.92 -6.07 -5.75
CA ALA A 145 22.66 -5.58 -4.59
C ALA A 145 22.49 -4.07 -4.35
N GLU A 146 22.07 -3.33 -5.38
CA GLU A 146 21.72 -1.92 -5.33
C GLU A 146 20.48 -1.73 -6.22
N ILE A 147 19.29 -1.93 -5.63
CA ILE A 147 18.04 -2.03 -6.40
C ILE A 147 17.47 -0.66 -6.82
N PHE A 148 17.91 0.42 -6.19
CA PHE A 148 17.37 1.76 -6.41
C PHE A 148 17.34 2.16 -7.89
N ASP A 149 18.47 2.08 -8.58
CA ASP A 149 18.57 2.47 -9.99
C ASP A 149 17.69 1.60 -10.89
N SER A 150 17.53 0.32 -10.52
CA SER A 150 16.81 -0.65 -11.31
C SER A 150 15.30 -0.46 -11.18
N LEU A 151 14.78 -0.31 -9.94
CA LEU A 151 13.36 -0.04 -9.70
C LEU A 151 12.97 1.39 -10.07
N SER A 152 13.81 2.40 -9.80
CA SER A 152 13.50 3.79 -10.18
C SER A 152 13.37 3.98 -11.70
N ARG A 153 14.10 3.20 -12.50
CA ARG A 153 13.92 3.16 -13.96
C ARG A 153 12.59 2.56 -14.38
N LEU A 154 12.03 1.64 -13.60
CA LEU A 154 10.68 1.12 -13.83
C LEU A 154 9.60 2.14 -13.49
N PHE A 155 9.90 3.21 -12.74
CA PHE A 155 8.92 4.23 -12.35
C PHE A 155 9.14 5.56 -13.07
N LYS A 156 9.91 5.59 -14.16
CA LYS A 156 10.12 6.82 -14.93
C LYS A 156 8.87 7.16 -15.75
N PRO A 157 8.36 8.40 -15.68
CA PRO A 157 7.10 8.82 -16.30
C PRO A 157 7.20 9.03 -17.82
N ASP A 158 8.00 8.23 -18.52
CA ASP A 158 8.28 8.46 -19.95
C ASP A 158 7.23 7.84 -20.89
N ASN A 159 6.21 7.12 -20.40
CA ASN A 159 5.08 6.66 -21.21
C ASN A 159 3.80 6.53 -20.37
N ASP A 160 2.63 6.75 -20.97
CA ASP A 160 1.27 6.68 -20.39
C ASP A 160 0.85 5.32 -19.79
N THR A 161 1.79 4.44 -19.43
CA THR A 161 1.55 3.15 -18.76
C THR A 161 1.77 3.25 -17.26
N ASN A 162 0.82 2.71 -16.50
CA ASN A 162 0.84 2.72 -15.04
C ASN A 162 1.75 1.59 -14.53
N ASP A 163 3.06 1.83 -14.48
CA ASP A 163 4.11 0.82 -14.22
C ASP A 163 4.00 0.10 -12.86
N SER A 164 3.47 0.81 -11.87
CA SER A 164 3.16 0.31 -10.54
C SER A 164 1.95 -0.62 -10.53
N ALA A 165 0.99 -0.45 -11.45
CA ALA A 165 -0.14 -1.36 -11.60
C ALA A 165 0.33 -2.75 -12.04
N LEU A 166 1.27 -2.84 -13.00
CA LEU A 166 1.86 -4.12 -13.40
C LEU A 166 2.45 -4.87 -12.20
N LEU A 167 3.24 -4.20 -11.36
CA LEU A 167 3.83 -4.85 -10.18
C LEU A 167 2.74 -5.28 -9.16
N CYS A 168 1.68 -4.48 -9.00
CA CYS A 168 0.54 -4.84 -8.17
C CYS A 168 -0.22 -6.07 -8.71
N GLU A 169 -0.41 -6.15 -10.03
CA GLU A 169 -1.06 -7.27 -10.73
C GLU A 169 -0.20 -8.54 -10.64
N LEU A 170 1.11 -8.45 -10.90
CA LEU A 170 2.07 -9.56 -10.75
C LEU A 170 2.11 -10.08 -9.31
N PHE A 171 2.07 -9.18 -8.32
CA PHE A 171 1.99 -9.59 -6.92
C PHE A 171 0.69 -10.33 -6.62
N SER A 172 -0.43 -9.85 -7.16
CA SER A 172 -1.77 -10.44 -6.93
C SER A 172 -2.00 -11.72 -7.75
N GLY A 173 -1.09 -12.04 -8.68
CA GLY A 173 -1.19 -13.20 -9.56
C GLY A 173 -2.19 -13.01 -10.71
N GLU A 174 -2.50 -11.77 -11.07
CA GLU A 174 -3.45 -11.43 -12.11
C GLU A 174 -2.86 -11.62 -13.51
N GLN A 175 -3.72 -11.85 -14.50
CA GLN A 175 -3.32 -11.88 -15.91
C GLN A 175 -3.13 -10.45 -16.42
N VAL A 176 -2.01 -10.19 -17.10
CA VAL A 176 -1.70 -8.86 -17.65
C VAL A 176 -1.53 -8.93 -19.16
N SER A 177 -2.21 -8.02 -19.87
CA SER A 177 -2.19 -7.95 -21.33
C SER A 177 -1.73 -6.57 -21.80
N PHE A 178 -0.69 -6.53 -22.62
CA PHE A 178 -0.15 -5.29 -23.19
C PHE A 178 -0.45 -5.20 -24.68
N ASN A 179 -1.07 -4.10 -25.08
CA ASN A 179 -1.28 -3.74 -26.47
C ASN A 179 -0.22 -2.72 -26.90
N TYR A 180 0.80 -3.16 -27.63
CA TYR A 180 1.77 -2.25 -28.24
C TYR A 180 1.32 -1.94 -29.67
N ALA A 181 1.34 -0.66 -30.06
CA ALA A 181 0.88 -0.22 -31.38
C ALA A 181 1.56 -0.91 -32.57
N THR A 182 2.76 -1.48 -32.36
CA THR A 182 3.60 -2.10 -33.39
C THR A 182 3.73 -3.62 -33.28
N LYS A 183 3.06 -4.29 -32.31
CA LYS A 183 3.18 -5.74 -32.10
C LYS A 183 1.85 -6.40 -31.72
N SER A 184 1.76 -7.71 -31.93
CA SER A 184 0.70 -8.54 -31.35
C SER A 184 0.67 -8.40 -29.83
N THR A 185 -0.54 -8.48 -29.26
CA THR A 185 -0.78 -8.40 -27.81
C THR A 185 0.18 -9.32 -27.04
N THR A 186 0.94 -8.75 -26.10
CA THR A 186 1.84 -9.50 -25.22
C THR A 186 1.08 -9.86 -23.95
N ASN A 187 0.93 -11.16 -23.68
CA ASN A 187 0.17 -11.66 -22.53
C ASN A 187 1.09 -12.32 -21.51
N ILE A 188 0.96 -11.88 -20.26
CA ILE A 188 1.54 -12.48 -19.06
C ILE A 188 0.40 -13.26 -18.40
N SER A 189 0.55 -14.59 -18.29
CA SER A 189 -0.46 -15.44 -17.65
C SER A 189 -0.59 -15.13 -16.16
N SER A 190 -1.75 -15.46 -15.60
CA SER A 190 -1.99 -15.41 -14.16
C SER A 190 -0.96 -16.26 -13.41
N THR A 191 -0.73 -15.90 -12.15
CA THR A 191 0.09 -16.66 -11.18
C THR A 191 1.52 -16.97 -11.65
N ILE A 192 2.10 -16.16 -12.53
CA ILE A 192 3.51 -16.34 -12.93
C ILE A 192 4.44 -16.21 -11.70
N PRO A 193 5.47 -17.07 -11.57
CA PRO A 193 6.49 -16.92 -10.54
C PRO A 193 7.27 -15.62 -10.77
N PHE A 194 7.08 -14.68 -9.86
CA PHE A 194 7.75 -13.38 -9.91
C PHE A 194 8.01 -12.83 -8.52
N SER A 195 9.28 -12.71 -8.16
CA SER A 195 9.70 -12.14 -6.87
C SER A 195 10.74 -11.05 -7.06
N ILE A 196 10.81 -10.12 -6.11
CA ILE A 196 11.75 -9.00 -6.12
C ILE A 196 12.56 -9.07 -4.83
N LEU A 197 13.88 -9.14 -4.95
CA LEU A 197 14.82 -9.07 -3.84
C LEU A 197 15.84 -7.97 -4.08
N GLY A 198 15.77 -6.91 -3.28
CA GLY A 198 16.62 -5.75 -3.44
C GLY A 198 17.38 -5.38 -2.19
N CYS A 199 18.70 -5.29 -2.28
CA CYS A 199 19.47 -4.57 -1.28
C CYS A 199 19.58 -3.09 -1.64
N ILE A 200 19.60 -2.24 -0.61
CA ILE A 200 19.63 -0.79 -0.76
C ILE A 200 20.23 -0.10 0.46
N GLN A 201 20.71 1.12 0.30
CA GLN A 201 21.17 1.97 1.40
C GLN A 201 20.03 2.88 1.89
N MET A 202 20.17 3.45 3.09
CA MET A 202 19.10 4.22 3.74
C MET A 202 18.63 5.43 2.92
N PHE A 203 19.55 6.23 2.39
CA PHE A 203 19.20 7.42 1.62
C PHE A 203 18.50 7.10 0.27
N PRO A 204 19.03 6.20 -0.59
CA PRO A 204 18.29 5.74 -1.77
C PRO A 204 16.96 5.07 -1.41
N MET A 205 16.87 4.35 -0.30
CA MET A 205 15.61 3.77 0.17
C MET A 205 14.58 4.84 0.47
N ALA A 206 14.96 5.96 1.11
CA ALA A 206 14.04 7.06 1.36
C ALA A 206 13.42 7.62 0.08
N LYS A 207 14.21 7.73 -0.99
CA LYS A 207 13.71 8.14 -2.32
C LYS A 207 12.77 7.09 -2.91
N LEU A 208 13.17 5.81 -2.87
CA LEU A 208 12.35 4.71 -3.39
C LEU A 208 11.02 4.60 -2.63
N PHE A 209 11.04 4.80 -1.32
CA PHE A 209 9.86 4.76 -0.46
C PHE A 209 8.78 5.73 -0.94
N VAL A 210 9.17 6.97 -1.28
CA VAL A 210 8.25 7.97 -1.86
C VAL A 210 7.73 7.55 -3.23
N LEU A 211 8.57 6.91 -4.05
CA LEU A 211 8.14 6.41 -5.37
C LEU A 211 7.14 5.26 -5.26
N LEU A 212 7.31 4.37 -4.28
CA LEU A 212 6.40 3.24 -4.01
C LEU A 212 5.11 3.71 -3.32
N ASN A 213 5.17 4.78 -2.52
CA ASN A 213 4.06 5.30 -1.74
C ASN A 213 3.27 6.41 -2.47
N GLN A 214 2.81 6.12 -3.68
CA GLN A 214 1.97 7.04 -4.47
C GLN A 214 0.45 6.79 -4.30
N GLY A 215 0.06 5.96 -3.33
CA GLY A 215 -1.34 5.71 -2.99
C GLY A 215 -2.01 4.54 -3.71
N GLN A 216 -1.32 3.91 -4.67
CA GLN A 216 -1.80 2.75 -5.45
C GLN A 216 -1.65 1.40 -4.72
N GLY A 217 -1.10 1.39 -3.50
CA GLY A 217 -0.91 0.20 -2.68
C GLY A 217 0.31 -0.65 -3.05
N LEU A 218 1.25 -0.12 -3.83
CA LEU A 218 2.47 -0.84 -4.21
C LEU A 218 3.42 -1.02 -3.01
N LEU A 219 3.62 0.03 -2.20
CA LEU A 219 4.43 -0.07 -0.99
C LEU A 219 3.93 -1.16 -0.04
N ASP A 220 2.62 -1.36 0.07
CA ASP A 220 2.02 -2.34 0.97
C ASP A 220 2.34 -3.79 0.58
N ARG A 221 2.80 -4.02 -0.66
CA ARG A 221 3.21 -5.33 -1.18
C ARG A 221 4.70 -5.61 -0.97
N PHE A 222 5.49 -4.62 -0.54
CA PHE A 222 6.91 -4.78 -0.27
C PHE A 222 7.18 -4.99 1.22
N LEU A 223 7.92 -6.05 1.55
CA LEU A 223 8.58 -6.19 2.83
C LEU A 223 9.76 -5.23 2.91
N LEU A 224 9.78 -4.41 3.95
CA LEU A 224 10.93 -3.59 4.30
C LEU A 224 11.61 -4.20 5.53
N ASN A 225 12.87 -4.60 5.39
CA ASN A 225 13.68 -5.08 6.50
C ASN A 225 14.95 -4.24 6.62
N VAL A 226 15.19 -3.67 7.79
CA VAL A 226 16.39 -2.92 8.16
C VAL A 226 17.05 -3.67 9.32
N PRO A 227 17.82 -4.73 9.03
CA PRO A 227 18.38 -5.55 10.09
C PRO A 227 19.54 -4.86 10.80
N LEU A 228 19.88 -5.36 11.99
CA LEU A 228 21.12 -4.99 12.66
C LEU A 228 22.32 -5.58 11.90
N CYS A 229 22.95 -4.73 11.06
CA CYS A 229 24.01 -5.12 10.13
C CYS A 229 25.41 -5.15 10.76
N LEU A 230 25.54 -5.70 11.97
CA LEU A 230 26.85 -5.87 12.58
C LEU A 230 27.64 -6.93 11.83
N ARG A 231 28.87 -6.59 11.45
CA ARG A 231 29.77 -7.54 10.81
C ARG A 231 30.35 -8.46 11.87
N PRO A 232 30.31 -9.79 11.68
CA PRO A 232 30.94 -10.70 12.62
C PRO A 232 32.45 -10.43 12.68
N THR A 233 33.01 -10.56 13.87
CA THR A 233 34.45 -10.55 14.09
C THR A 233 35.11 -11.74 13.37
N PRO A 234 36.44 -11.68 13.12
CA PRO A 234 37.16 -12.83 12.57
C PRO A 234 36.99 -14.10 13.42
N GLN A 235 36.95 -13.95 14.75
CA GLN A 235 36.74 -15.08 15.66
C GLN A 235 35.33 -15.67 15.53
N GLU A 236 34.28 -14.85 15.49
CA GLU A 236 32.91 -15.32 15.28
C GLU A 236 32.75 -15.99 13.92
N SER A 237 33.36 -15.43 12.87
CA SER A 237 33.36 -16.03 11.54
C SER A 237 34.06 -17.39 11.52
N HIS A 238 35.18 -17.52 12.25
CA HIS A 238 35.90 -18.78 12.38
C HIS A 238 35.10 -19.81 13.18
N ASN A 239 34.53 -19.42 14.32
CA ASN A 239 33.66 -20.28 15.13
C ASN A 239 32.45 -20.77 14.33
N ALA A 240 31.85 -19.89 13.52
CA ALA A 240 30.73 -20.25 12.66
C ALA A 240 31.12 -21.27 11.58
N LYS A 241 32.30 -21.13 10.97
CA LYS A 241 32.83 -22.13 10.03
C LYS A 241 33.07 -23.48 10.72
N GLN A 242 33.73 -23.47 11.88
CA GLN A 242 33.92 -24.71 12.66
C GLN A 242 32.59 -25.35 13.06
N PHE A 243 31.58 -24.56 13.42
CA PHE A 243 30.25 -25.08 13.72
C PHE A 243 29.66 -25.82 12.52
N LEU A 244 29.71 -25.22 11.33
CA LEU A 244 29.20 -25.82 10.10
C LEU A 244 29.98 -27.08 9.71
N GLU A 245 31.31 -27.07 9.85
CA GLU A 245 32.17 -28.23 9.58
C GLU A 245 31.93 -29.41 10.54
N ARG A 246 31.42 -29.14 11.75
CA ARG A 246 31.07 -30.18 12.74
C ARG A 246 29.71 -30.81 12.50
N LEU A 247 28.85 -30.22 11.67
CA LEU A 247 27.57 -30.83 11.34
C LEU A 247 27.83 -32.11 10.53
N ALA A 248 27.26 -33.23 10.97
CA ALA A 248 27.41 -34.52 10.30
C ALA A 248 26.97 -34.46 8.84
N ASN A 249 25.95 -33.66 8.56
CA ASN A 249 25.56 -33.24 7.22
C ASN A 249 25.35 -31.73 7.22
N CYS A 250 26.22 -30.99 6.54
CA CYS A 250 26.07 -29.56 6.35
C CYS A 250 25.59 -29.31 4.91
N PRO A 251 24.27 -29.23 4.66
CA PRO A 251 23.78 -28.94 3.33
C PRO A 251 24.19 -27.52 2.92
N ASP A 252 24.48 -27.33 1.64
CA ASP A 252 24.54 -25.99 1.06
C ASP A 252 23.14 -25.53 0.62
N PHE A 253 23.01 -24.23 0.36
CA PHE A 253 21.72 -23.62 0.03
C PHE A 253 21.27 -23.96 -1.38
N ASP A 254 22.20 -24.24 -2.30
CA ASP A 254 21.90 -24.68 -3.66
C ASP A 254 21.17 -26.03 -3.59
N THR A 255 21.72 -26.99 -2.84
CA THR A 255 21.12 -28.32 -2.63
C THR A 255 19.78 -28.22 -1.91
N ILE A 256 19.64 -27.36 -0.90
CA ILE A 256 18.35 -27.15 -0.22
C ILE A 256 17.29 -26.64 -1.21
N MET A 257 17.64 -25.65 -2.02
CA MET A 257 16.70 -25.04 -2.97
C MET A 257 16.35 -25.98 -4.13
N SER A 258 17.30 -26.76 -4.63
CA SER A 258 17.04 -27.83 -5.60
C SER A 258 16.16 -28.93 -5.02
N ALA A 259 16.42 -29.36 -3.78
CA ALA A 259 15.56 -30.32 -3.08
C ALA A 259 14.13 -29.79 -2.91
N ILE A 260 13.97 -28.52 -2.52
CA ILE A 260 12.65 -27.85 -2.46
C ILE A 260 11.95 -27.90 -3.82
N ASN A 261 12.64 -27.53 -4.90
CA ASN A 261 12.04 -27.55 -6.23
C ASN A 261 11.55 -28.96 -6.62
N THR A 262 12.35 -30.00 -6.37
CA THR A 262 12.00 -31.40 -6.70
C THR A 262 10.84 -31.93 -5.86
N ILE A 263 10.84 -31.76 -4.54
CA ILE A 263 9.77 -32.33 -3.71
C ILE A 263 8.41 -31.69 -3.98
N LEU A 264 8.39 -30.42 -4.42
CA LEU A 264 7.17 -29.69 -4.72
C LEU A 264 6.48 -30.17 -6.00
N ASP A 265 7.12 -30.98 -6.84
CA ASP A 265 6.44 -31.65 -7.97
C ASP A 265 5.29 -32.57 -7.50
N SER A 266 5.32 -33.01 -6.23
CA SER A 266 4.28 -33.85 -5.63
C SER A 266 3.16 -33.08 -4.93
N VAL A 267 3.30 -31.76 -4.74
CA VAL A 267 2.34 -30.93 -3.99
C VAL A 267 2.04 -29.64 -4.76
N ASN A 268 0.86 -29.60 -5.37
CA ASN A 268 0.44 -28.45 -6.19
C ASN A 268 -0.26 -27.35 -5.38
N THR A 269 -0.69 -27.64 -4.14
CA THR A 269 -1.41 -26.67 -3.31
C THR A 269 -1.20 -26.95 -1.83
N PHE A 270 -0.86 -25.89 -1.09
CA PHE A 270 -0.85 -25.90 0.37
C PHE A 270 -2.09 -25.19 0.91
N SER A 271 -2.61 -25.69 2.02
CA SER A 271 -3.67 -25.05 2.79
C SER A 271 -3.23 -24.90 4.23
N PHE A 272 -3.93 -24.12 5.04
CA PHE A 272 -3.60 -23.98 6.44
C PHE A 272 -4.17 -25.16 7.26
N SER A 273 -3.47 -25.53 8.33
CA SER A 273 -4.05 -26.35 9.41
C SER A 273 -5.27 -25.64 10.02
N GLU A 274 -6.16 -26.37 10.69
CA GLU A 274 -7.43 -25.84 11.20
C GLU A 274 -7.21 -24.61 12.11
N ASP A 275 -6.34 -24.74 13.12
CA ASP A 275 -6.01 -23.63 14.02
C ASP A 275 -5.40 -22.42 13.28
N ALA A 276 -4.52 -22.69 12.31
CA ALA A 276 -3.88 -21.64 11.52
C ALA A 276 -4.87 -20.92 10.58
N ALA A 277 -5.85 -21.65 10.04
CA ALA A 277 -6.90 -21.09 9.20
C ALA A 277 -7.82 -20.18 10.02
N LEU A 278 -8.26 -20.63 11.20
CA LEU A 278 -9.07 -19.83 12.12
C LEU A 278 -8.36 -18.53 12.53
N PHE A 279 -7.06 -18.61 12.84
CA PHE A 279 -6.26 -17.43 13.19
C PHE A 279 -6.15 -16.42 12.03
N LEU A 280 -6.01 -16.90 10.78
CA LEU A 280 -6.01 -16.03 9.60
C LEU A 280 -7.38 -15.37 9.37
N GLU A 281 -8.47 -16.11 9.54
CA GLU A 281 -9.84 -15.59 9.40
C GLU A 281 -10.15 -14.51 10.44
N GLU A 282 -9.68 -14.69 11.67
CA GLU A 282 -9.81 -13.68 12.74
C GLU A 282 -9.07 -12.40 12.36
N MET A 283 -7.81 -12.49 11.94
CA MET A 283 -7.04 -11.31 11.47
C MET A 283 -7.67 -10.61 10.27
N GLU A 284 -8.23 -11.36 9.31
CA GLU A 284 -8.93 -10.77 8.16
C GLU A 284 -10.22 -10.05 8.61
N THR A 285 -10.94 -10.63 9.56
CA THR A 285 -12.16 -10.04 10.13
C THR A 285 -11.88 -8.75 10.89
N GLU A 286 -10.82 -8.73 11.71
CA GLU A 286 -10.36 -7.53 12.42
C GLU A 286 -10.00 -6.41 11.43
N PHE A 287 -9.20 -6.74 10.40
CA PHE A 287 -8.81 -5.77 9.38
C PHE A 287 -10.01 -5.20 8.62
N ILE A 288 -10.97 -6.04 8.22
CA ILE A 288 -12.20 -5.59 7.55
C ILE A 288 -13.02 -4.68 8.46
N THR A 289 -13.05 -4.98 9.76
CA THR A 289 -13.76 -4.16 10.75
C THR A 289 -13.14 -2.77 10.86
N GLU A 290 -11.82 -2.69 11.04
CA GLU A 290 -11.07 -1.42 11.07
C GLU A 290 -11.24 -0.62 9.77
N MET A 291 -11.17 -1.30 8.62
CA MET A 291 -11.37 -0.67 7.31
C MET A 291 -12.77 -0.07 7.19
N ASN A 292 -13.80 -0.82 7.58
CA ASN A 292 -15.18 -0.36 7.53
C ASN A 292 -15.44 0.81 8.50
N GLU A 293 -14.84 0.79 9.69
CA GLU A 293 -14.91 1.89 10.64
C GLU A 293 -14.24 3.16 10.09
N ALA A 294 -13.05 3.02 9.50
CA ALA A 294 -12.35 4.15 8.89
C ALA A 294 -13.17 4.79 7.75
N ILE A 295 -13.75 3.95 6.88
CA ILE A 295 -14.64 4.42 5.79
C ILE A 295 -15.87 5.14 6.36
N LYS A 296 -16.53 4.57 7.37
CA LYS A 296 -17.69 5.19 8.03
C LYS A 296 -17.34 6.54 8.67
N ASN A 297 -16.16 6.63 9.27
CA ASN A 297 -15.68 7.83 9.95
C ASN A 297 -15.03 8.86 9.01
N GLY A 298 -14.90 8.54 7.71
CA GLY A 298 -14.23 9.39 6.73
C GLY A 298 -12.73 9.54 6.96
N THR A 299 -12.11 8.63 7.73
CA THR A 299 -10.66 8.56 7.89
C THR A 299 -10.05 7.69 6.80
N LEU A 300 -8.73 7.80 6.61
CA LEU A 300 -8.03 6.98 5.62
C LEU A 300 -8.08 5.51 6.08
N PRO A 301 -8.68 4.58 5.30
CA PRO A 301 -8.67 3.18 5.66
C PRO A 301 -7.24 2.64 5.69
N PRO A 302 -6.95 1.69 6.60
CA PRO A 302 -5.66 1.02 6.62
C PRO A 302 -5.43 0.34 5.26
N LYS A 303 -4.32 0.70 4.60
CA LYS A 303 -3.88 0.04 3.38
C LYS A 303 -2.90 -1.04 3.81
N SER A 304 -3.29 -2.30 3.69
CA SER A 304 -2.40 -3.39 4.06
C SER A 304 -2.62 -4.62 3.20
N LYS A 305 -1.51 -5.25 2.82
CA LYS A 305 -1.47 -6.61 2.26
C LYS A 305 -0.91 -7.60 3.27
N ARG A 306 -0.95 -7.26 4.55
CA ARG A 306 -0.36 -8.03 5.66
C ARG A 306 -0.81 -9.48 5.70
N VAL A 307 -2.10 -9.77 5.60
CA VAL A 307 -2.62 -11.16 5.62
C VAL A 307 -2.07 -11.97 4.43
N ASP A 308 -2.07 -11.38 3.23
CA ASP A 308 -1.49 -12.00 2.04
C ASP A 308 0.00 -12.29 2.23
N MET A 309 0.75 -11.35 2.81
CA MET A 309 2.19 -11.50 3.05
C MET A 309 2.51 -12.52 4.14
N ILE A 310 1.72 -12.56 5.22
CA ILE A 310 1.82 -13.58 6.27
C ILE A 310 1.65 -14.97 5.65
N ALA A 311 0.63 -15.16 4.82
CA ALA A 311 0.38 -16.45 4.17
C ALA A 311 1.57 -16.91 3.31
N ARG A 312 2.14 -16.00 2.50
CA ARG A 312 3.29 -16.30 1.62
C ARG A 312 4.55 -16.63 2.42
N VAL A 313 4.86 -15.83 3.44
CA VAL A 313 6.02 -16.08 4.30
C VAL A 313 5.84 -17.36 5.12
N ALA A 314 4.62 -17.65 5.61
CA ALA A 314 4.33 -18.87 6.34
C ALA A 314 4.59 -20.12 5.52
N LEU A 315 4.18 -20.13 4.24
CA LEU A 315 4.53 -21.22 3.32
C LEU A 315 6.05 -21.37 3.19
N CYS A 316 6.77 -20.26 2.97
CA CYS A 316 8.22 -20.28 2.80
C CYS A 316 8.92 -20.84 4.05
N ILE A 317 8.51 -20.41 5.24
CA ILE A 317 9.03 -20.94 6.51
C ILE A 317 8.70 -22.43 6.63
N HIS A 318 7.48 -22.84 6.30
CA HIS A 318 7.02 -24.22 6.41
C HIS A 318 7.84 -25.18 5.54
N ILE A 319 7.98 -24.86 4.26
CA ILE A 319 8.74 -25.65 3.29
C ILE A 319 10.23 -25.64 3.68
N PHE A 320 10.81 -24.46 3.85
CA PHE A 320 12.24 -24.32 4.12
C PHE A 320 12.64 -25.05 5.42
N SER A 321 11.85 -24.92 6.48
CA SER A 321 12.13 -25.58 7.76
C SER A 321 12.08 -27.09 7.65
N SER A 322 11.06 -27.64 6.97
CA SER A 322 10.90 -29.08 6.81
C SER A 322 12.08 -29.69 6.05
N VAL A 323 12.43 -29.11 4.90
CA VAL A 323 13.53 -29.62 4.06
C VAL A 323 14.86 -29.49 4.79
N THR A 324 15.13 -28.31 5.36
CA THR A 324 16.41 -28.05 6.04
C THR A 324 16.59 -28.96 7.25
N MET A 325 15.54 -29.20 8.05
CA MET A 325 15.62 -30.16 9.17
C MET A 325 15.92 -31.56 8.67
N GLN A 326 15.18 -32.07 7.68
CA GLN A 326 15.41 -33.42 7.14
C GLN A 326 16.85 -33.59 6.63
N MET A 327 17.40 -32.56 5.97
CA MET A 327 18.79 -32.59 5.49
C MET A 327 19.80 -32.55 6.65
N LEU A 328 19.59 -31.68 7.65
CA LEU A 328 20.47 -31.60 8.82
C LEU A 328 20.45 -32.89 9.65
N ASP A 329 19.31 -33.57 9.74
CA ASP A 329 19.13 -34.85 10.43
C ASP A 329 19.61 -36.05 9.59
N SER A 330 20.19 -35.79 8.41
CA SER A 330 20.73 -36.81 7.50
C SER A 330 19.69 -37.85 7.05
N ALA A 331 18.45 -37.41 6.80
CA ALA A 331 17.39 -38.26 6.29
C ALA A 331 17.82 -38.94 4.98
N THR A 332 17.58 -40.26 4.87
CA THR A 332 17.97 -41.07 3.70
C THR A 332 17.22 -40.65 2.42
N SER A 333 16.04 -40.07 2.57
CA SER A 333 15.24 -39.48 1.50
C SER A 333 14.49 -38.28 2.06
N ILE A 334 14.49 -37.18 1.30
CA ILE A 334 13.73 -35.97 1.65
C ILE A 334 12.30 -36.16 1.19
N VAL A 335 11.36 -36.07 2.12
CA VAL A 335 9.92 -36.19 1.89
C VAL A 335 9.31 -34.78 1.78
N ALA A 336 8.29 -34.66 0.94
CA ALA A 336 7.50 -33.44 0.83
C ALA A 336 6.96 -33.01 2.21
N PRO A 337 6.97 -31.70 2.53
CA PRO A 337 6.32 -31.20 3.73
C PRO A 337 4.82 -31.50 3.71
N ASP A 338 4.20 -31.47 4.89
CA ASP A 338 2.75 -31.56 4.99
C ASP A 338 2.09 -30.46 4.13
N SER A 339 1.10 -30.84 3.32
CA SER A 339 0.26 -29.89 2.57
C SER A 339 -0.48 -28.89 3.49
N LYS A 340 -0.50 -29.14 4.81
CA LYS A 340 -1.04 -28.27 5.85
C LYS A 340 0.05 -27.40 6.48
N ILE A 341 0.03 -26.10 6.15
CA ILE A 341 0.87 -25.10 6.80
C ILE A 341 0.53 -25.07 8.30
N SER A 342 1.55 -25.35 9.11
CA SER A 342 1.41 -25.46 10.56
C SER A 342 1.23 -24.10 11.23
N MET A 343 0.59 -24.11 12.40
CA MET A 343 0.45 -22.91 13.24
C MET A 343 1.81 -22.31 13.62
N ALA A 344 2.83 -23.15 13.87
CA ALA A 344 4.18 -22.67 14.18
C ALA A 344 4.80 -21.86 13.01
N SER A 345 4.66 -22.34 11.77
CA SER A 345 5.13 -21.59 10.59
C SER A 345 4.35 -20.29 10.38
N LEU A 346 3.04 -20.30 10.67
CA LEU A 346 2.21 -19.10 10.62
C LEU A 346 2.63 -18.07 11.68
N GLN A 347 2.87 -18.50 12.92
CA GLN A 347 3.32 -17.62 14.00
C GLN A 347 4.70 -17.01 13.71
N GLY A 348 5.63 -17.80 13.18
CA GLY A 348 6.93 -17.29 12.72
C GLY A 348 6.80 -16.24 11.62
N ALA A 349 5.87 -16.44 10.69
CA ALA A 349 5.54 -15.44 9.67
C ALA A 349 4.94 -14.18 10.28
N VAL A 350 3.97 -14.29 11.18
CA VAL A 350 3.36 -13.15 11.89
C VAL A 350 4.42 -12.35 12.62
N TYR A 351 5.32 -13.00 13.36
CA TYR A 351 6.43 -12.34 14.05
C TYR A 351 7.30 -11.54 13.09
N TYR A 352 7.72 -12.16 11.98
CA TYR A 352 8.56 -11.52 10.98
C TYR A 352 7.86 -10.33 10.29
N ILE A 353 6.61 -10.53 9.86
CA ILE A 353 5.83 -9.49 9.19
C ILE A 353 5.58 -8.31 10.13
N ASN A 354 5.26 -8.55 11.41
CA ASN A 354 5.06 -7.47 12.39
C ASN A 354 6.34 -6.64 12.59
N HIS A 355 7.50 -7.29 12.61
CA HIS A 355 8.78 -6.59 12.66
C HIS A 355 8.97 -5.69 11.44
N CYS A 356 8.76 -6.20 10.22
CA CYS A 356 8.84 -5.43 8.99
C CYS A 356 7.82 -4.27 8.92
N GLU A 357 6.58 -4.49 9.34
CA GLU A 357 5.53 -3.46 9.38
C GLU A 357 5.88 -2.35 10.36
N THR A 358 6.39 -2.69 11.56
CA THR A 358 6.84 -1.70 12.55
C THR A 358 7.94 -0.80 11.97
N GLN A 359 8.92 -1.40 11.28
CA GLN A 359 9.97 -0.65 10.61
C GLN A 359 9.41 0.23 9.48
N LYS A 360 8.49 -0.29 8.69
CA LYS A 360 7.82 0.44 7.60
C LYS A 360 6.99 1.62 8.13
N GLU A 361 6.34 1.48 9.28
CA GLU A 361 5.59 2.54 9.95
C GLU A 361 6.52 3.66 10.42
N ILE A 362 7.60 3.33 11.14
CA ILE A 362 8.62 4.29 11.57
C ILE A 362 9.20 5.03 10.37
N PHE A 363 9.49 4.32 9.29
CA PHE A 363 9.98 4.90 8.04
C PHE A 363 8.95 5.87 7.44
N SER A 364 7.68 5.48 7.40
CA SER A 364 6.57 6.30 6.88
C SER A 364 6.41 7.60 7.68
N GLN A 365 6.44 7.51 9.01
CA GLN A 365 6.35 8.66 9.92
C GLN A 365 7.51 9.62 9.67
N PHE A 366 8.74 9.09 9.60
CA PHE A 366 9.93 9.90 9.36
C PHE A 366 9.92 10.63 8.00
N ILE A 367 9.51 9.95 6.93
CA ILE A 367 9.37 10.58 5.61
C ILE A 367 8.27 11.64 5.64
N SER A 368 7.19 11.38 6.36
CA SER A 368 6.09 12.35 6.54
C SER A 368 6.55 13.58 7.31
N GLU A 369 7.40 13.44 8.33
CA GLU A 369 8.00 14.56 9.06
C GLU A 369 8.85 15.45 8.14
N ILE A 370 9.70 14.85 7.29
CA ILE A 370 10.49 15.57 6.28
C ILE A 370 9.57 16.27 5.25
N ALA A 371 8.45 15.66 4.90
CA ALA A 371 7.50 16.16 3.92
C ALA A 371 6.43 17.12 4.49
N SER A 372 6.20 17.15 5.80
CA SER A 372 5.08 17.82 6.48
C SER A 372 4.96 19.31 6.16
N THR A 373 6.09 19.98 5.92
CA THR A 373 6.17 21.38 5.47
C THR A 373 5.77 21.59 3.99
N VAL A 374 5.10 20.61 3.36
CA VAL A 374 4.63 20.62 1.96
C VAL A 374 3.16 20.24 1.82
N LEU A 375 2.57 19.58 2.82
CA LEU A 375 1.18 19.13 2.72
C LEU A 375 0.27 20.37 2.72
N GLU A 376 -0.52 20.55 1.65
CA GLU A 376 -1.61 21.54 1.68
C GLU A 376 -2.52 21.23 2.87
N GLU A 377 -3.03 22.26 3.54
CA GLU A 377 -4.03 22.09 4.58
C GLU A 377 -5.17 21.20 4.07
N VAL A 378 -5.51 20.18 4.86
CA VAL A 378 -6.67 19.32 4.59
C VAL A 378 -7.86 20.25 4.42
N ARG A 379 -8.48 20.23 3.24
CA ARG A 379 -9.67 21.04 2.99
C ARG A 379 -10.86 20.27 3.54
N PRO A 380 -11.43 20.67 4.70
CA PRO A 380 -12.59 19.96 5.24
C PRO A 380 -13.75 20.06 4.25
N GLN A 381 -14.49 18.97 4.08
CA GLN A 381 -15.77 19.04 3.41
C GLN A 381 -16.72 19.87 4.29
N PRO A 382 -17.43 20.86 3.73
CA PRO A 382 -18.32 21.70 4.52
C PRO A 382 -19.44 20.86 5.12
N GLN A 383 -19.67 21.00 6.42
CA GLN A 383 -20.75 20.31 7.12
C GLN A 383 -22.12 20.87 6.69
N THR A 384 -23.16 20.06 6.75
CA THR A 384 -24.52 20.51 6.36
C THR A 384 -24.97 21.70 7.23
N SER A 385 -24.61 21.74 8.51
CA SER A 385 -24.87 22.85 9.43
C SER A 385 -24.21 24.17 8.98
N GLU A 386 -22.99 24.09 8.47
CA GLU A 386 -22.25 25.25 7.98
C GLU A 386 -22.86 25.79 6.68
N VAL A 387 -23.26 24.89 5.77
CA VAL A 387 -24.00 25.27 4.55
C VAL A 387 -25.33 25.92 4.92
N LYS A 388 -26.06 25.37 5.89
CA LYS A 388 -27.31 25.96 6.41
C LYS A 388 -27.10 27.38 6.93
N ALA A 389 -26.10 27.58 7.80
CA ALA A 389 -25.77 28.90 8.34
C ALA A 389 -25.40 29.88 7.21
N ALA A 390 -24.57 29.45 6.26
CA ALA A 390 -24.14 30.29 5.15
C ALA A 390 -25.27 30.65 4.18
N VAL A 391 -26.20 29.73 3.91
CA VAL A 391 -27.40 30.03 3.10
C VAL A 391 -28.30 31.03 3.84
N SER A 392 -28.49 30.83 5.14
CA SER A 392 -29.31 31.69 6.00
C SER A 392 -28.76 33.12 6.04
N LEU A 393 -27.45 33.28 6.03
CA LEU A 393 -26.76 34.58 6.03
C LEU A 393 -26.37 35.08 4.61
N PHE A 394 -26.79 34.40 3.55
CA PHE A 394 -26.46 34.81 2.18
C PHE A 394 -27.22 36.10 1.80
N PRO A 395 -26.62 37.11 1.14
CA PRO A 395 -27.29 38.38 0.87
C PRO A 395 -28.58 38.26 0.03
N GLY A 396 -29.64 38.92 0.50
CA GLY A 396 -30.93 39.08 -0.16
C GLY A 396 -31.96 37.99 0.11
N ARG A 397 -33.11 38.14 -0.54
CA ARG A 397 -34.34 37.38 -0.24
C ARG A 397 -34.38 35.99 -0.88
N ALA A 398 -33.55 35.72 -1.88
CA ALA A 398 -33.47 34.42 -2.52
C ALA A 398 -32.02 33.97 -2.76
N VAL A 399 -31.79 32.67 -2.53
CA VAL A 399 -30.48 32.02 -2.73
C VAL A 399 -30.65 30.89 -3.73
N THR A 400 -29.85 30.90 -4.80
CA THR A 400 -29.73 29.75 -5.71
C THR A 400 -28.36 29.12 -5.54
N LEU A 401 -28.22 27.83 -5.86
CA LEU A 401 -26.92 27.18 -5.80
C LEU A 401 -25.87 27.92 -6.66
N ARG A 402 -26.26 28.41 -7.83
CA ARG A 402 -25.34 29.15 -8.72
C ARG A 402 -24.82 30.44 -8.07
N ALA A 403 -25.68 31.17 -7.36
CA ALA A 403 -25.28 32.35 -6.60
C ALA A 403 -24.42 31.97 -5.39
N PHE A 404 -24.78 30.89 -4.70
CA PHE A 404 -24.02 30.37 -3.56
C PHE A 404 -22.60 29.94 -3.95
N LYS A 405 -22.44 29.21 -5.06
CA LYS A 405 -21.14 28.82 -5.61
C LYS A 405 -20.28 30.01 -6.05
N SER A 406 -20.87 31.12 -6.48
CA SER A 406 -20.09 32.29 -6.89
C SER A 406 -19.61 33.11 -5.71
N SER A 407 -20.45 33.26 -4.68
CA SER A 407 -20.27 34.34 -3.69
C SER A 407 -20.44 33.91 -2.24
N GLY A 408 -20.77 32.64 -1.97
CA GLY A 408 -20.81 32.09 -0.63
C GLY A 408 -19.41 31.98 -0.01
N PRO A 409 -19.29 31.52 1.25
CA PRO A 409 -18.00 31.26 1.87
C PRO A 409 -17.15 30.32 1.01
N ARG A 410 -15.87 30.66 0.79
CA ARG A 410 -14.97 29.92 -0.12
C ARG A 410 -14.98 28.39 0.12
N PRO A 411 -14.97 27.87 1.37
CA PRO A 411 -15.01 26.42 1.63
C PRO A 411 -16.28 25.73 1.10
N MET A 412 -17.40 26.46 1.02
CA MET A 412 -18.72 25.91 0.71
C MET A 412 -19.11 26.04 -0.77
N ARG A 413 -18.27 26.66 -1.60
CA ARG A 413 -18.57 26.86 -3.03
C ARG A 413 -18.53 25.59 -3.87
N LYS A 414 -18.00 24.49 -3.33
CA LYS A 414 -17.83 23.21 -4.04
C LYS A 414 -18.96 22.20 -3.80
N ILE A 415 -20.01 22.56 -3.05
CA ILE A 415 -21.15 21.66 -2.78
C ILE A 415 -21.92 21.29 -4.05
N SER A 416 -22.50 20.09 -4.06
CA SER A 416 -23.34 19.55 -5.12
C SER A 416 -24.79 20.05 -5.05
N ASP A 417 -25.56 19.84 -6.12
CA ASP A 417 -26.98 20.18 -6.16
C ASP A 417 -27.80 19.45 -5.07
N PRO A 418 -27.58 18.13 -4.80
CA PRO A 418 -28.24 17.44 -3.70
C PRO A 418 -27.86 17.96 -2.32
N GLU A 419 -26.58 18.27 -2.06
CA GLU A 419 -26.13 18.81 -0.76
C GLU A 419 -26.78 20.17 -0.47
N PHE A 420 -26.85 21.05 -1.47
CA PHE A 420 -27.53 22.33 -1.33
C PHE A 420 -29.04 22.13 -1.12
N ALA A 421 -29.69 21.27 -1.91
CA ALA A 421 -31.12 20.99 -1.78
C ALA A 421 -31.48 20.39 -0.42
N ALA A 422 -30.65 19.48 0.11
CA ALA A 422 -30.83 18.91 1.45
C ALA A 422 -30.66 19.99 2.54
N ALA A 423 -29.61 20.82 2.44
CA ALA A 423 -29.35 21.88 3.41
C ALA A 423 -30.53 22.87 3.50
N ILE A 424 -31.10 23.30 2.37
CA ILE A 424 -32.19 24.28 2.36
C ILE A 424 -33.57 23.70 2.70
N LYS A 425 -33.75 22.38 2.55
CA LYS A 425 -35.00 21.70 2.92
C LYS A 425 -35.22 21.77 4.43
N ASP A 426 -34.14 21.68 5.19
CA ASP A 426 -34.16 21.74 6.66
C ASP A 426 -34.16 23.19 7.21
N LEU A 427 -34.34 24.20 6.34
CA LEU A 427 -34.45 25.62 6.71
C LEU A 427 -35.89 26.17 6.57
N ASP A 428 -36.88 25.30 6.65
CA ASP A 428 -38.32 25.61 6.53
C ASP A 428 -38.84 26.59 7.61
N HIS A 429 -38.23 26.61 8.79
CA HIS A 429 -38.53 27.55 9.86
C HIS A 429 -38.25 29.01 9.45
N ILE A 430 -37.17 29.27 8.70
CA ILE A 430 -36.74 30.61 8.25
C ILE A 430 -36.97 30.90 6.76
N GLY A 431 -37.55 29.97 6.00
CA GLY A 431 -37.70 30.11 4.55
C GLY A 431 -38.52 29.00 3.91
N LYS A 432 -38.50 28.94 2.59
CA LYS A 432 -39.09 27.84 1.82
C LYS A 432 -38.25 27.52 0.59
N THR A 433 -38.23 26.24 0.23
CA THR A 433 -37.57 25.79 -1.00
C THR A 433 -38.54 25.88 -2.17
N VAL A 434 -38.14 26.56 -3.23
CA VAL A 434 -38.93 26.78 -4.44
C VAL A 434 -38.19 26.18 -5.63
N ARG A 435 -38.93 25.47 -6.49
CA ARG A 435 -38.38 24.91 -7.74
C ARG A 435 -39.05 25.58 -8.92
N VAL A 436 -38.30 26.41 -9.64
CA VAL A 436 -38.81 27.15 -10.80
C VAL A 436 -38.32 26.55 -12.11
N LYS A 437 -39.23 26.44 -13.09
CA LYS A 437 -38.89 26.03 -14.46
C LYS A 437 -38.60 27.27 -15.30
N ILE A 438 -37.41 27.30 -15.90
CA ILE A 438 -37.01 28.40 -16.79
C ILE A 438 -36.98 27.87 -18.22
N PRO A 439 -37.57 28.58 -19.20
CA PRO A 439 -37.51 28.17 -20.60
C PRO A 439 -36.07 27.89 -21.05
N ARG A 440 -35.86 26.73 -21.69
CA ARG A 440 -34.56 26.28 -22.24
C ARG A 440 -33.44 26.12 -21.20
N SER A 441 -33.76 25.95 -19.91
CA SER A 441 -32.78 25.67 -18.85
C SER A 441 -33.24 24.53 -17.93
N LYS A 442 -32.30 23.98 -17.15
CA LYS A 442 -32.64 23.02 -16.08
C LYS A 442 -33.49 23.73 -15.01
N PRO A 443 -34.44 23.02 -14.36
CA PRO A 443 -35.17 23.58 -13.22
C PRO A 443 -34.21 24.12 -12.17
N VAL A 444 -34.45 25.34 -11.69
CA VAL A 444 -33.61 25.98 -10.69
C VAL A 444 -34.26 25.78 -9.33
N VAL A 445 -33.50 25.21 -8.39
CA VAL A 445 -33.88 25.17 -6.98
C VAL A 445 -33.36 26.44 -6.31
N ALA A 446 -34.28 27.18 -5.70
CA ALA A 446 -34.00 28.40 -4.96
C ALA A 446 -34.53 28.26 -3.52
N PHE A 447 -33.82 28.83 -2.57
CA PHE A 447 -34.31 29.03 -1.22
C PHE A 447 -34.81 30.46 -1.09
N LEU A 448 -36.09 30.63 -0.78
CA LEU A 448 -36.72 31.92 -0.52
C LEU A 448 -36.78 32.14 0.99
N LYS A 449 -36.18 33.23 1.44
CA LYS A 449 -36.16 33.61 2.85
C LYS A 449 -37.50 34.19 3.29
N LYS A 450 -37.93 33.90 4.53
CA LYS A 450 -39.08 34.57 5.14
C LYS A 450 -38.68 35.98 5.59
N PRO A 451 -39.60 36.96 5.56
CA PRO A 451 -39.40 38.23 6.25
C PRO A 451 -39.02 37.98 7.72
N PRO A 452 -38.08 38.74 8.31
CA PRO A 452 -37.69 38.56 9.70
C PRO A 452 -38.86 38.60 10.71
N THR A 453 -39.91 39.37 10.40
CA THR A 453 -41.15 39.44 11.20
C THR A 453 -41.94 38.13 11.24
N ASP A 454 -41.73 37.26 10.26
CA ASP A 454 -42.50 36.03 10.07
C ASP A 454 -41.72 34.79 10.58
N VAL A 455 -40.48 34.99 11.03
CA VAL A 455 -39.64 33.92 11.60
C VAL A 455 -39.97 33.78 13.09
N ARG A 456 -40.58 32.65 13.45
CA ARG A 456 -40.99 32.35 14.84
C ARG A 456 -39.92 31.64 15.66
N GLU A 457 -39.03 30.91 14.98
CA GLU A 457 -37.97 30.12 15.58
C GLU A 457 -36.65 30.44 14.88
N TRP A 458 -35.69 30.96 15.63
CA TRP A 458 -34.37 31.35 15.11
C TRP A 458 -33.31 30.27 15.30
N GLY A 459 -33.54 29.29 16.18
CA GLY A 459 -32.55 28.25 16.48
C GLY A 459 -31.22 28.85 16.94
N LEU A 460 -30.13 28.53 16.25
CA LEU A 460 -28.78 29.06 16.48
C LEU A 460 -28.43 30.29 15.60
N LEU A 461 -29.39 30.84 14.84
CA LEU A 461 -29.18 32.01 13.99
C LEU A 461 -29.37 33.31 14.76
N ASP A 462 -28.47 34.26 14.52
CA ASP A 462 -28.61 35.64 14.98
C ASP A 462 -29.64 36.39 14.12
N ALA A 463 -30.72 36.85 14.77
CA ALA A 463 -31.84 37.54 14.13
C ALA A 463 -31.42 38.88 13.51
N ASP A 464 -30.48 39.61 14.11
CA ASP A 464 -30.00 40.89 13.60
C ASP A 464 -29.12 40.69 12.37
N ALA A 465 -28.26 39.68 12.42
CA ALA A 465 -27.43 39.29 11.28
C ALA A 465 -28.29 38.81 10.10
N TYR A 466 -29.31 37.98 10.35
CA TYR A 466 -30.25 37.54 9.32
C TYR A 466 -31.02 38.71 8.70
N THR A 467 -31.57 39.60 9.53
CA THR A 467 -32.33 40.79 9.10
C THR A 467 -31.48 41.69 8.21
N THR A 468 -30.25 41.96 8.65
CA THR A 468 -29.27 42.73 7.88
C THR A 468 -29.01 42.11 6.51
N GLN A 469 -28.83 40.79 6.43
CA GLN A 469 -28.58 40.10 5.16
C GLN A 469 -29.84 39.98 4.29
N PHE A 470 -31.02 39.81 4.89
CA PHE A 470 -32.30 39.75 4.18
C PHE A 470 -32.59 41.05 3.43
N ASN A 471 -32.28 42.19 4.04
CA ASN A 471 -32.48 43.52 3.48
C ASN A 471 -31.43 43.90 2.43
N ARG A 472 -30.41 43.08 2.16
CA ARG A 472 -29.45 43.37 1.08
C ARG A 472 -30.03 43.06 -0.30
N PRO A 473 -29.53 43.70 -1.37
CA PRO A 473 -29.91 43.35 -2.74
C PRO A 473 -29.69 41.87 -3.04
N THR A 474 -30.65 41.25 -3.73
CA THR A 474 -30.51 39.85 -4.15
C THR A 474 -29.38 39.70 -5.15
N HIS A 475 -28.53 38.70 -4.94
CA HIS A 475 -27.33 38.48 -5.73
C HIS A 475 -27.56 38.43 -7.24
N SER A 476 -26.67 39.04 -8.03
CA SER A 476 -26.79 39.22 -9.49
C SER A 476 -26.95 37.93 -10.30
N ARG A 477 -26.49 36.79 -9.76
CA ARG A 477 -26.67 35.45 -10.37
C ARG A 477 -28.10 34.90 -10.24
N VAL A 478 -28.94 35.49 -9.40
CA VAL A 478 -30.39 35.31 -9.44
C VAL A 478 -30.92 36.29 -10.50
N SER A 479 -30.88 35.87 -11.76
CA SER A 479 -31.20 36.71 -12.91
C SER A 479 -32.66 37.17 -12.92
N GLY A 480 -32.99 38.20 -13.71
CA GLY A 480 -34.36 38.70 -13.85
C GLY A 480 -35.37 37.60 -14.24
N ASN A 481 -34.96 36.64 -15.09
CA ASN A 481 -35.81 35.51 -15.46
C ASN A 481 -36.08 34.56 -14.28
N ILE A 482 -35.08 34.34 -13.41
CA ILE A 482 -35.26 33.55 -12.18
C ILE A 482 -36.20 34.29 -11.23
N LYS A 483 -35.99 35.60 -11.04
CA LYS A 483 -36.85 36.44 -10.17
C LYS A 483 -38.31 36.43 -10.63
N LYS A 484 -38.56 36.65 -11.93
CA LYS A 484 -39.92 36.59 -12.52
C LYS A 484 -40.57 35.22 -12.32
N ALA A 485 -39.83 34.14 -12.61
CA ALA A 485 -40.35 32.79 -12.42
C ALA A 485 -40.66 32.47 -10.95
N ILE A 486 -39.89 33.01 -9.99
CA ILE A 486 -40.20 32.87 -8.55
C ILE A 486 -41.45 33.68 -8.18
N ILE A 487 -41.56 34.93 -8.65
CA ILE A 487 -42.73 35.80 -8.40
C ILE A 487 -44.01 35.13 -8.90
N GLU A 488 -44.00 34.59 -10.12
CA GLU A 488 -45.13 33.89 -10.73
C GLU A 488 -45.44 32.56 -10.02
N CYS A 489 -44.42 31.79 -9.64
CA CYS A 489 -44.60 30.50 -8.98
C CYS A 489 -45.15 30.63 -7.56
N GLU A 490 -44.77 31.68 -6.84
CA GLU A 490 -45.09 31.88 -5.42
C GLU A 490 -46.12 32.99 -5.16
N ASN A 491 -46.72 33.56 -6.21
CA ASN A 491 -47.67 34.68 -6.17
C ASN A 491 -47.17 35.87 -5.31
N LEU A 492 -45.91 36.27 -5.51
CA LEU A 492 -45.30 37.37 -4.76
C LEU A 492 -45.62 38.74 -5.41
N PRO A 493 -45.52 39.85 -4.66
CA PRO A 493 -45.57 41.20 -5.24
C PRO A 493 -44.48 41.42 -6.32
N GLN A 494 -44.77 42.22 -7.35
CA GLN A 494 -43.83 42.47 -8.46
C GLN A 494 -42.55 43.20 -8.00
N ASP A 495 -42.64 43.93 -6.90
CA ASP A 495 -41.55 44.63 -6.22
C ASP A 495 -40.86 43.79 -5.14
N TYR A 496 -41.19 42.50 -5.00
CA TYR A 496 -40.65 41.65 -3.92
C TYR A 496 -39.11 41.58 -3.89
N PHE A 497 -38.42 41.74 -5.01
CA PHE A 497 -36.95 41.77 -5.03
C PHE A 497 -36.34 43.18 -5.08
N ASN A 498 -37.18 44.22 -5.08
CA ASN A 498 -36.75 45.60 -4.99
C ASN A 498 -36.55 45.91 -3.50
N VAL A 499 -35.30 46.17 -3.12
CA VAL A 499 -35.01 46.74 -1.81
C VAL A 499 -35.00 48.24 -2.05
N GLU A 500 -35.92 48.98 -1.42
CA GLU A 500 -35.83 50.44 -1.38
C GLU A 500 -34.51 50.82 -0.72
N GLU A 501 -33.67 51.59 -1.40
CA GLU A 501 -32.47 52.21 -0.83
C GLU A 501 -32.89 53.30 0.15
N ASN A 502 -33.48 52.91 1.28
CA ASN A 502 -33.56 53.78 2.46
C ASN A 502 -32.33 53.47 3.31
N LEU A 503 -31.24 54.16 2.98
CA LEU A 503 -30.06 54.34 3.85
C LEU A 503 -30.43 55.20 5.06
#